data_AF-A0AAD7TJ90-F1
#
_entry.id   AF-A0AAD7TJ90-F1
#
_cell.length_a   1.000
_cell.length_b   1.000
_cell.length_c   1.000
_cell.angle_alpha   90.00
_cell.angle_beta   90.00
_cell.angle_gamma   90.00
#
_symmetry.space_group_name_H-M   'P 1'
#
loop_
_entity.id
_entity.type
_entity.pdbx_description
1 polymer ?
#
loop_
_entity_poly.entity_id
_entity_poly.type
_entity_poly.pdbx_seq_one_letter_code
_entity_poly.pdbx_strand_id
1 'polypeptide(L)'
;MSVCPPYAPFFGFAGVASAMIFSTVGAAYGTSKSGIGIAGLGTFKPELIMKSLIPVVMSGIIAVYGLVVSVLIAGGLKPTDYSLYAGFIHLGAGLACGFTGLAAGYAIGYVGDSCVRAYVFESKVFVTMVLILIFGEVLGLYGLIVALIMNSRASEAARCP
;
A
#
# COMPACT_ATOMS: atom_id res chain seq x y z
N MET A 1 6.02 26.42 -25.48
CA MET A 1 4.72 26.60 -24.80
C MET A 1 3.85 25.33 -24.72
N SER A 2 4.27 24.16 -25.23
CA SER A 2 3.41 22.95 -25.31
C SER A 2 3.69 21.84 -24.29
N VAL A 3 4.81 21.89 -23.54
CA VAL A 3 5.23 20.77 -22.67
C VAL A 3 4.83 20.97 -21.19
N CYS A 4 4.57 22.22 -20.78
CA CYS A 4 4.25 22.60 -19.40
C CYS A 4 2.95 23.42 -19.34
N PRO A 5 1.79 22.78 -19.55
CA PRO A 5 0.51 23.44 -19.40
C PRO A 5 0.15 23.66 -17.92
N PRO A 6 -0.68 24.68 -17.59
CA PRO A 6 -1.08 24.97 -16.22
C PRO A 6 -1.91 23.85 -15.56
N TYR A 7 -2.45 22.92 -16.34
CA TYR A 7 -3.17 21.74 -15.84
C TYR A 7 -2.26 20.54 -15.54
N ALA A 8 -0.95 20.61 -15.80
CA ALA A 8 -0.04 19.49 -15.53
C ALA A 8 -0.01 19.05 -14.04
N PRO A 9 -0.02 19.96 -13.04
CA PRO A 9 -0.02 19.58 -11.63
C PRO A 9 -1.24 18.76 -11.19
N PHE A 10 -2.37 18.86 -11.90
CA PHE A 10 -3.58 18.07 -11.60
C PHE A 10 -3.27 16.56 -11.57
N PHE A 11 -2.48 16.07 -12.53
CA PHE A 11 -2.10 14.67 -12.60
C PHE A 11 -1.12 14.27 -11.48
N GLY A 12 -0.23 15.17 -11.07
CA GLY A 12 0.65 14.95 -9.93
C GLY A 12 -0.12 14.81 -8.61
N PHE A 13 -1.07 15.71 -8.34
CA PHE A 13 -1.94 15.61 -7.16
C PHE A 13 -2.87 14.39 -7.21
N ALA A 14 -3.36 14.01 -8.39
CA ALA A 14 -4.11 12.77 -8.56
C ALA A 14 -3.25 11.53 -8.24
N GLY A 15 -1.95 11.55 -8.57
CA GLY A 15 -0.97 10.55 -8.15
C GLY A 15 -0.83 10.45 -6.63
N VAL A 16 -0.65 11.58 -5.94
CA VAL A 16 -0.59 11.65 -4.47
C VAL A 16 -1.87 11.09 -3.84
N ALA A 17 -3.03 11.53 -4.33
CA ALA A 17 -4.32 11.10 -3.80
C ALA A 17 -4.54 9.59 -4.02
N SER A 18 -4.28 9.09 -5.22
CA SER A 18 -4.48 7.67 -5.54
C SER A 18 -3.55 6.75 -4.75
N ALA A 19 -2.28 7.15 -4.54
CA ALA A 19 -1.33 6.40 -3.72
C ALA A 19 -1.83 6.23 -2.28
N MET A 20 -2.30 7.31 -1.63
CA MET A 20 -2.84 7.25 -0.27
C MET A 20 -4.17 6.49 -0.20
N ILE A 21 -5.13 6.84 -1.04
CA ILE A 21 -6.51 6.33 -0.91
C ILE A 21 -6.52 4.81 -1.11
N PHE A 22 -5.90 4.29 -2.18
CA PHE A 22 -5.98 2.85 -2.44
C PHE A 22 -5.14 2.03 -1.46
N SER A 23 -3.98 2.52 -1.04
CA SER A 23 -3.16 1.83 -0.03
C SER A 23 -3.85 1.80 1.34
N THR A 24 -4.50 2.90 1.74
CA THR A 24 -5.24 2.94 3.00
C THR A 24 -6.51 2.11 2.98
N VAL A 25 -7.21 2.02 1.84
CA VAL A 25 -8.34 1.10 1.66
C VAL A 25 -7.88 -0.36 1.78
N GLY A 26 -6.76 -0.73 1.16
CA GLY A 26 -6.15 -2.05 1.34
C GLY A 26 -5.82 -2.35 2.80
N ALA A 27 -5.17 -1.40 3.47
CA ALA A 27 -4.82 -1.52 4.89
C ALA A 27 -6.05 -1.62 5.81
N ALA A 28 -7.10 -0.85 5.54
CA ALA A 28 -8.36 -0.89 6.30
C ALA A 28 -9.08 -2.22 6.11
N TYR A 29 -9.13 -2.75 4.89
CA TYR A 29 -9.74 -4.05 4.62
C TYR A 29 -8.96 -5.18 5.30
N GLY A 30 -7.63 -5.21 5.17
CA GLY A 30 -6.79 -6.23 5.82
C GLY A 30 -6.91 -6.21 7.34
N THR A 31 -6.94 -5.02 7.93
CA THR A 31 -7.12 -4.82 9.38
C THR A 31 -8.51 -5.24 9.84
N SER A 32 -9.57 -4.85 9.14
CA SER A 32 -10.95 -5.17 9.54
C SER A 32 -11.22 -6.68 9.49
N LYS A 33 -10.82 -7.36 8.40
CA LYS A 33 -10.99 -8.82 8.27
C LYS A 33 -10.18 -9.59 9.31
N SER A 34 -8.91 -9.26 9.47
CA SER A 34 -8.06 -9.91 10.48
C SER A 34 -8.57 -9.64 11.90
N GLY A 35 -9.05 -8.42 12.16
CA GLY A 35 -9.62 -8.03 13.46
C GLY A 35 -10.86 -8.83 13.85
N ILE A 36 -11.75 -9.12 12.89
CA ILE A 36 -12.91 -10.00 13.12
C ILE A 36 -12.46 -11.41 13.54
N GLY A 37 -11.47 -11.97 12.84
CA GLY A 37 -10.89 -13.27 13.19
C GLY A 37 -10.25 -13.30 14.57
N ILE A 38 -9.48 -12.26 14.92
CA ILE A 38 -8.80 -12.15 16.22
C ILE A 38 -9.81 -11.98 17.36
N ALA A 39 -10.84 -11.14 17.18
CA ALA A 39 -11.89 -10.96 18.19
C ALA A 39 -12.65 -12.27 18.44
N GLY A 40 -12.94 -13.04 17.37
CA GLY A 40 -13.55 -14.37 17.49
C GLY A 40 -12.64 -15.39 18.17
N LEU A 41 -11.33 -15.36 17.93
CA LEU A 41 -10.37 -16.20 18.65
C LEU A 41 -10.26 -15.80 20.13
N GLY A 42 -10.33 -14.50 20.43
CA GLY A 42 -10.17 -13.96 21.77
C GLY A 42 -11.24 -14.42 22.78
N THR A 43 -12.44 -14.76 22.31
CA THR A 43 -13.49 -15.31 23.18
C THR A 43 -13.23 -16.75 23.62
N PHE A 44 -12.41 -17.51 22.87
CA PHE A 44 -12.09 -18.90 23.20
C PHE A 44 -10.70 -19.04 23.84
N LYS A 45 -9.67 -18.40 23.27
CA LYS A 45 -8.27 -18.51 23.71
C LYS A 45 -7.60 -17.13 23.76
N PRO A 46 -7.83 -16.34 24.83
CA PRO A 46 -7.31 -14.97 24.93
C PRO A 46 -5.78 -14.88 24.93
N GLU A 47 -5.10 -15.93 25.40
CA GLU A 47 -3.63 -16.03 25.40
C GLU A 47 -3.02 -15.95 24.00
N LEU A 48 -3.78 -16.30 22.96
CA LEU A 48 -3.33 -16.33 21.57
C LEU A 48 -3.53 -15.00 20.84
N ILE A 49 -4.19 -14.00 21.45
CA ILE A 49 -4.48 -12.69 20.82
C ILE A 49 -3.18 -11.99 20.41
N MET A 50 -2.21 -11.89 21.33
CA MET A 50 -0.96 -11.15 21.07
C MET A 50 -0.16 -11.75 19.91
N LYS A 51 -0.15 -13.07 19.76
CA LYS A 51 0.51 -13.75 18.64
C LYS A 51 -0.24 -13.56 17.32
N SER A 52 -1.56 -13.39 17.38
CA SER A 52 -2.44 -13.28 16.21
C SER A 52 -2.50 -11.86 15.64
N LEU A 53 -1.78 -10.88 16.22
CA LEU A 53 -1.75 -9.49 15.72
C LEU A 53 -0.88 -9.28 14.47
N ILE A 54 -0.07 -10.28 14.07
CA ILE A 54 0.84 -10.16 12.92
C ILE A 54 0.14 -9.73 11.62
N PRO A 55 -1.01 -10.30 11.20
CA PRO A 55 -1.70 -9.88 9.98
C PRO A 55 -2.15 -8.41 10.03
N VAL A 56 -2.52 -7.91 11.21
CA VAL A 56 -2.92 -6.50 11.40
C VAL A 56 -1.72 -5.57 11.21
N VAL A 57 -0.57 -5.92 11.79
CA VAL A 57 0.66 -5.14 11.63
C VAL A 57 1.10 -5.13 10.17
N MET A 58 1.10 -6.28 9.49
CA MET A 58 1.45 -6.38 8.07
C MET A 58 0.52 -5.53 7.19
N SER A 59 -0.79 -5.59 7.45
CA SER A 59 -1.76 -4.73 6.76
C SER A 59 -1.50 -3.23 6.97
N GLY A 60 -0.96 -2.83 8.13
CA GLY A 60 -0.59 -1.45 8.42
C GLY A 60 0.64 -0.97 7.64
N ILE A 61 1.58 -1.86 7.33
CA ILE A 61 2.80 -1.52 6.58
C ILE A 61 2.46 -1.09 5.14
N ILE A 62 1.43 -1.67 4.51
CA ILE A 62 0.93 -1.25 3.19
C ILE A 62 0.57 0.24 3.15
N ALA A 63 -0.06 0.76 4.20
CA ALA A 63 -0.41 2.19 4.26
C ALA A 63 0.84 3.08 4.30
N VAL A 64 1.92 2.60 4.93
CA VAL A 64 3.21 3.30 4.97
C VAL A 64 3.83 3.36 3.57
N TYR A 65 3.69 2.32 2.75
CA TYR A 65 4.16 2.37 1.35
C TYR A 65 3.48 3.49 0.56
N GLY A 66 2.15 3.59 0.66
CA GLY A 66 1.39 4.69 0.05
C GLY A 66 1.80 6.06 0.57
N LEU A 67 2.06 6.18 1.89
CA LEU A 67 2.54 7.41 2.52
C LEU A 67 3.90 7.85 1.97
N VAL A 68 4.86 6.93 1.88
CA VAL A 68 6.21 7.23 1.37
C VAL A 68 6.14 7.74 -0.06
N VAL A 69 5.39 7.07 -0.95
CA VAL A 69 5.23 7.51 -2.35
C VAL A 69 4.57 8.89 -2.42
N SER A 70 3.52 9.11 -1.63
CA SER A 70 2.77 10.36 -1.61
C SER A 70 3.61 11.55 -1.16
N VAL A 71 4.42 11.38 -0.11
CA VAL A 71 5.32 12.42 0.40
C VAL A 71 6.43 12.73 -0.61
N LEU A 72 6.98 11.71 -1.28
CA LEU A 72 8.02 11.90 -2.30
C LEU A 72 7.50 12.66 -3.53
N ILE A 73 6.29 12.33 -4.00
CA ILE A 73 5.65 13.05 -5.12
C ILE A 73 5.32 14.49 -4.69
N ALA A 74 4.77 14.69 -3.50
CA ALA A 74 4.45 16.01 -2.95
C ALA A 74 5.69 16.92 -2.86
N GLY A 75 6.84 16.37 -2.48
CA GLY A 75 8.11 17.12 -2.44
C GLY A 75 8.66 17.49 -3.83
N GLY A 76 8.25 16.78 -4.89
CA GLY A 76 8.66 17.04 -6.27
C GLY A 76 7.78 18.02 -7.04
N LEU A 77 6.59 18.36 -6.52
CA LEU A 77 5.63 19.25 -7.17
C LEU A 77 6.07 20.72 -7.06
N LYS A 78 6.19 21.40 -8.22
CA LYS A 78 6.49 22.83 -8.32
C LYS A 78 5.38 23.56 -9.07
N PRO A 79 5.00 24.79 -8.66
CA PRO A 79 3.90 25.53 -9.28
C PRO A 79 4.25 26.13 -10.65
N THR A 80 5.53 26.41 -10.93
CA THR A 80 5.96 27.13 -12.14
C THR A 80 6.64 26.25 -13.18
N ASP A 81 7.34 25.18 -12.75
CA ASP A 81 8.18 24.35 -13.63
C ASP A 81 7.78 22.87 -13.51
N TYR A 82 6.63 22.52 -14.11
CA TYR A 82 6.13 21.15 -14.08
C TYR A 82 5.67 20.66 -15.46
N SER A 83 6.40 19.68 -15.98
CA SER A 83 6.12 19.10 -17.31
C SER A 83 4.96 18.12 -17.25
N LEU A 84 4.20 18.03 -18.35
CA LEU A 84 3.09 17.08 -18.47
C LEU A 84 3.58 15.61 -18.36
N TYR A 85 4.80 15.33 -18.82
CA TYR A 85 5.45 14.03 -18.65
C TYR A 85 5.64 13.67 -17.17
N ALA A 86 6.16 14.60 -16.36
CA ALA A 86 6.26 14.38 -14.92
C ALA A 86 4.88 14.13 -14.28
N GLY A 87 3.85 14.86 -14.75
CA GLY A 87 2.45 14.67 -14.37
C GLY A 87 1.95 13.22 -14.54
N PHE A 88 2.11 12.67 -15.74
CA PHE A 88 1.66 11.30 -16.02
C PHE A 88 2.51 10.24 -15.30
N ILE A 89 3.81 10.49 -15.11
CA ILE A 89 4.66 9.56 -14.36
C ILE A 89 4.29 9.56 -12.88
N HIS A 90 4.00 10.71 -12.25
CA HIS A 90 3.54 10.75 -10.86
C HIS A 90 2.15 10.11 -10.69
N LEU A 91 1.24 10.31 -11.64
CA LEU A 91 -0.04 9.60 -11.65
C LEU A 91 0.17 8.08 -11.73
N GLY A 92 1.00 7.63 -12.67
CA GLY A 92 1.30 6.21 -12.85
C GLY A 92 1.99 5.59 -11.62
N ALA A 93 2.92 6.32 -11.00
CA ALA A 93 3.59 5.88 -9.77
C ALA A 93 2.59 5.71 -8.61
N GLY A 94 1.65 6.66 -8.46
CA GLY A 94 0.63 6.60 -7.42
C GLY A 94 -0.37 5.46 -7.63
N LEU A 95 -0.83 5.25 -8.87
CA LEU A 95 -1.73 4.14 -9.19
C LEU A 95 -1.05 2.78 -9.07
N ALA A 96 0.22 2.66 -9.49
CA ALA A 96 0.98 1.41 -9.37
C ALA A 96 1.09 0.97 -7.91
N CYS A 97 1.54 1.85 -7.02
CA CYS A 97 1.64 1.53 -5.59
C CYS A 97 0.26 1.34 -4.94
N GLY A 98 -0.72 2.18 -5.29
CA GLY A 98 -2.07 2.13 -4.72
C GLY A 98 -2.81 0.82 -5.02
N PHE A 99 -2.87 0.40 -6.29
CA PHE A 99 -3.60 -0.82 -6.66
C PHE A 99 -2.90 -2.09 -6.17
N THR A 100 -1.57 -2.15 -6.19
CA THR A 100 -0.84 -3.28 -5.61
C THR A 100 -1.04 -3.35 -4.10
N GLY A 101 -1.08 -2.20 -3.42
CA GLY A 101 -1.36 -2.13 -1.98
C GLY A 101 -2.77 -2.58 -1.64
N LEU A 102 -3.76 -2.21 -2.46
CA LEU A 102 -5.13 -2.70 -2.31
C LEU A 102 -5.23 -4.22 -2.50
N ALA A 103 -4.56 -4.76 -3.52
CA ALA A 103 -4.53 -6.20 -3.77
C ALA A 103 -3.82 -6.98 -2.65
N ALA A 104 -2.68 -6.47 -2.16
CA ALA A 104 -1.95 -7.04 -1.03
C ALA A 104 -2.81 -7.04 0.25
N GLY A 105 -3.47 -5.92 0.56
CA GLY A 105 -4.33 -5.79 1.72
C GLY A 105 -5.55 -6.72 1.67
N TYR A 106 -6.11 -6.95 0.48
CA TYR A 106 -7.18 -7.93 0.27
C TYR A 106 -6.71 -9.37 0.55
N ALA A 107 -5.54 -9.75 0.00
CA ALA A 107 -4.95 -11.07 0.21
C ALA A 107 -4.63 -11.31 1.71
N ILE A 108 -3.99 -10.34 2.36
CA ILE A 108 -3.65 -10.39 3.79
C ILE A 108 -4.90 -10.50 4.65
N GLY A 109 -5.95 -9.72 4.37
CA GLY A 109 -7.19 -9.78 5.12
C GLY A 109 -7.88 -11.14 5.06
N TYR A 110 -7.96 -11.73 3.86
CA TYR A 110 -8.62 -13.01 3.66
C TYR A 110 -7.83 -14.18 4.29
N VAL A 111 -6.52 -14.20 4.07
CA VAL A 111 -5.62 -15.20 4.67
C VAL A 111 -5.59 -15.03 6.19
N GLY A 112 -5.51 -13.79 6.68
CA GLY A 112 -5.49 -13.46 8.10
C GLY A 112 -6.70 -14.00 8.85
N ASP A 113 -7.92 -13.70 8.40
CA ASP A 113 -9.15 -14.20 9.04
C ASP A 113 -9.20 -15.75 9.05
N SER A 114 -8.90 -16.37 7.91
CA SER A 114 -8.95 -17.84 7.76
C SER A 114 -7.91 -18.55 8.63
N CYS A 115 -6.67 -18.06 8.64
CA CYS A 115 -5.58 -18.65 9.42
C CYS A 115 -5.74 -18.42 10.92
N VAL A 116 -6.20 -17.25 11.35
CA VAL A 116 -6.45 -16.98 12.78
C VAL A 116 -7.55 -17.89 13.33
N ARG A 117 -8.60 -18.17 12.54
CA ARG A 117 -9.64 -19.14 12.91
C ARG A 117 -9.09 -20.57 13.01
N ALA A 118 -8.25 -20.98 12.06
CA ALA A 118 -7.61 -22.30 12.08
C ALA A 118 -6.63 -22.46 13.25
N TYR A 119 -5.97 -21.37 13.66
CA TYR A 119 -5.00 -21.36 14.75
C TYR A 119 -5.61 -21.69 16.12
N VAL A 120 -6.93 -21.54 16.28
CA VAL A 120 -7.65 -21.99 17.48
C VAL A 120 -7.55 -23.51 17.66
N PHE A 121 -7.56 -24.27 16.56
CA PHE A 121 -7.55 -25.73 16.57
C PHE A 121 -6.14 -26.32 16.61
N GLU A 122 -5.20 -25.76 15.85
CA GLU A 122 -3.83 -26.28 15.74
C GLU A 122 -2.80 -25.15 15.76
N SER A 123 -1.87 -25.18 16.72
CA SER A 123 -0.87 -24.12 16.90
C SER A 123 0.26 -24.17 15.87
N LYS A 124 0.49 -25.31 15.22
CA LYS A 124 1.49 -25.45 14.14
C LYS A 124 1.14 -24.61 12.90
N VAL A 125 -0.12 -24.21 12.73
CA VAL A 125 -0.58 -23.37 11.60
C VAL A 125 0.06 -21.97 11.64
N PHE A 126 0.58 -21.53 12.79
CA PHE A 126 1.20 -20.21 12.95
C PHE A 126 2.35 -19.95 11.96
N VAL A 127 3.25 -20.91 11.80
CA VAL A 127 4.41 -20.73 10.90
C VAL A 127 3.95 -20.64 9.44
N THR A 128 2.99 -21.47 9.06
CA THR A 128 2.39 -21.46 7.72
C THR A 128 1.64 -20.15 7.45
N MET A 129 0.90 -19.63 8.44
CA MET A 129 0.22 -18.33 8.35
C MET A 129 1.21 -17.22 8.04
N VAL A 130 2.31 -17.12 8.81
CA VAL A 130 3.33 -16.08 8.59
C VAL A 130 3.96 -16.20 7.21
N LEU A 131 4.29 -17.42 6.76
CA LEU A 131 4.90 -17.64 5.45
C LEU A 131 4.00 -17.20 4.30
N ILE A 132 2.69 -17.51 4.35
CA ILE A 132 1.74 -17.06 3.33
C ILE A 132 1.59 -15.53 3.35
N LEU A 133 1.54 -14.92 4.53
CA LEU A 133 1.43 -13.46 4.67
C LEU A 133 2.65 -12.73 4.12
N ILE A 134 3.86 -13.28 4.24
CA ILE A 134 5.08 -12.71 3.62
C ILE A 134 4.93 -12.65 2.10
N PHE A 135 4.47 -13.74 1.46
CA PHE A 135 4.23 -13.72 0.01
C PHE A 135 3.11 -12.76 -0.41
N GLY A 136 2.07 -12.63 0.43
CA GLY A 136 1.02 -11.65 0.22
C GLY A 136 1.52 -10.21 0.28
N GLU A 137 2.42 -9.90 1.22
CA GLU A 137 2.92 -8.54 1.44
C GLU A 137 3.94 -8.10 0.38
N VAL A 138 4.71 -9.04 -0.16
CA VAL A 138 5.67 -8.75 -1.24
C VAL A 138 4.99 -8.15 -2.48
N LEU A 139 3.69 -8.41 -2.69
CA LEU A 139 2.91 -7.76 -3.75
C LEU A 139 2.87 -6.23 -3.59
N GLY A 140 2.74 -5.73 -2.36
CA GLY A 140 2.77 -4.30 -2.04
C GLY A 140 4.17 -3.70 -2.23
N LEU A 141 5.22 -4.45 -1.85
CA LEU A 141 6.61 -4.05 -2.05
C LEU A 141 6.97 -3.87 -3.54
N TYR A 142 6.45 -4.72 -4.42
CA TYR A 142 6.69 -4.58 -5.86
C TYR A 142 6.14 -3.25 -6.40
N GLY A 143 4.93 -2.85 -5.99
CA GLY A 143 4.37 -1.57 -6.41
C GLY A 143 5.14 -0.37 -5.87
N LEU A 144 5.65 -0.44 -4.65
CA LEU A 144 6.52 0.59 -4.06
C LEU A 144 7.79 0.76 -4.90
N ILE A 145 8.49 -0.33 -5.23
CA ILE A 145 9.75 -0.27 -6.00
C ILE A 145 9.52 0.37 -7.36
N VAL A 146 8.44 -0.03 -8.06
CA VAL A 146 8.08 0.56 -9.36
C VAL A 146 7.79 2.05 -9.23
N ALA A 147 7.01 2.45 -8.22
CA ALA A 147 6.68 3.86 -7.98
C ALA A 147 7.93 4.71 -7.69
N LEU A 148 8.91 4.17 -6.95
CA LEU A 148 10.18 4.85 -6.66
C LEU A 148 11.01 5.07 -7.93
N ILE A 149 11.15 4.05 -8.78
CA ILE A 149 11.88 4.15 -10.05
C ILE A 149 11.21 5.19 -10.96
N MET A 150 9.88 5.18 -11.04
CA MET A 150 9.11 6.17 -11.79
C MET A 150 9.35 7.59 -11.27
N ASN A 151 9.32 7.78 -9.95
CA ASN A 151 9.54 9.09 -9.34
C ASN A 151 10.97 9.64 -9.59
N SER A 152 11.99 8.78 -9.57
CA SER A 152 13.36 9.18 -9.90
C SER A 152 13.47 9.72 -11.33
N ARG A 153 12.81 9.07 -12.30
CA ARG A 153 12.78 9.51 -13.70
C ARG A 153 11.97 10.79 -13.92
N ALA A 154 10.89 10.98 -13.16
CA ALA A 154 10.09 12.20 -13.22
C ALA A 154 10.91 13.43 -12.81
N SER A 155 11.76 13.30 -11.80
CA SER A 155 12.62 14.38 -11.30
C SER A 155 13.66 14.84 -12.33
N GLU A 156 14.19 13.93 -13.15
CA GLU A 156 15.12 14.23 -14.25
C GLU A 156 14.45 14.99 -15.40
N ALA A 157 13.17 14.67 -15.67
CA ALA A 157 12.40 15.21 -16.79
C ALA A 157 11.42 16.34 -16.40
N ALA A 158 11.49 16.84 -15.16
CA ALA A 158 10.62 17.89 -14.66
C ALA A 158 10.97 19.30 -15.20
N ARG A 159 12.12 19.47 -15.86
CA ARG A 159 12.54 20.79 -16.37
C ARG A 159 11.78 21.15 -17.63
N CYS A 160 11.04 22.26 -17.56
CA CYS A 160 10.52 22.94 -18.74
C CYS A 160 11.70 23.62 -19.48
N PRO A 161 11.82 23.45 -20.80
CA PRO A 161 12.77 24.24 -21.59
C PRO A 161 12.37 25.71 -21.65
#